data_AF-A0A2D8EJ01-F1
#
_entry.id   AF-A0A2D8EJ01-F1
#
_cell.length_a   1.000
_cell.length_b   1.000
_cell.length_c   1.000
_cell.angle_alpha   90.00
_cell.angle_beta   90.00
_cell.angle_gamma   90.00
#
_symmetry.space_group_name_H-M   'P 1'
#
loop_
_entity.id
_entity.type
_entity.pdbx_description
1 polymer ?
#
loop_
_entity_poly.entity_id
_entity_poly.type
_entity_poly.pdbx_seq_one_letter_code
_entity_poly.pdbx_strand_id
1 'polypeptide(L)' 'MIDFDSIKSAKYMSDSMSDEDYCINIEDDNGKHSVPIDTTNTDYVEIMKLVDSGDLTIEESD' A
#
# COMPACT_ATOMS: atom_id res chain seq x y z
N MET A 1 -9.20 -6.48 7.10
CA MET A 1 -9.73 -6.31 5.73
C MET A 1 -9.63 -4.83 5.46
N ILE A 2 -8.94 -4.48 4.39
CA ILE A 2 -8.79 -3.09 3.97
C ILE A 2 -10.13 -2.62 3.41
N ASP A 3 -10.52 -1.42 3.78
CA ASP A 3 -11.62 -0.72 3.16
C ASP A 3 -11.08 0.26 2.11
N PHE A 4 -11.09 -0.18 0.85
CA PHE A 4 -10.53 0.55 -0.28
C PHE A 4 -11.23 1.90 -0.54
N ASP A 5 -12.49 2.05 -0.14
CA ASP A 5 -13.26 3.29 -0.33
C ASP A 5 -12.94 4.35 0.75
N SER A 6 -12.28 3.96 1.85
CA SER A 6 -11.94 4.85 2.98
C SER A 6 -10.44 5.00 3.22
N ILE A 7 -9.60 4.70 2.21
CA ILE A 7 -8.15 4.91 2.30
C ILE A 7 -7.84 6.39 2.51
N LYS A 8 -7.11 6.68 3.59
CA LYS A 8 -6.66 8.01 3.98
C LYS A 8 -5.23 8.28 3.58
N SER A 9 -4.38 7.25 3.63
CA SER A 9 -2.98 7.33 3.22
C SER A 9 -2.45 5.97 2.79
N ALA A 10 -1.48 5.99 1.89
CA ALA A 10 -0.69 4.84 1.49
C ALA A 10 0.78 5.27 1.36
N LYS A 11 1.71 4.47 1.90
CA LYS A 11 3.14 4.77 1.87
C LYS A 11 3.96 3.50 1.71
N TYR A 12 4.97 3.54 0.84
CA TYR A 12 5.98 2.50 0.72
C TYR A 12 6.87 2.43 1.95
N MET A 13 7.23 1.22 2.34
CA MET A 13 8.17 0.95 3.41
C MET A 13 9.37 0.23 2.82
N SER A 14 10.54 0.84 2.98
CA SER A 14 11.82 0.30 2.58
C SER A 14 12.50 -0.41 3.73
N ASP A 15 13.23 -1.47 3.41
CA ASP A 15 14.14 -2.12 4.34
C ASP A 15 15.43 -1.29 4.42
N SER A 16 15.81 -0.87 5.62
CA SER A 16 16.97 0.01 5.84
C SER A 16 18.32 -0.65 5.54
N MET A 17 18.36 -1.97 5.30
CA MET A 17 19.55 -2.71 4.91
C MET A 17 19.69 -2.89 3.40
N SER A 18 18.58 -2.90 2.64
CA SER A 18 18.61 -3.12 1.19
C SER A 18 18.13 -1.94 0.35
N ASP A 19 17.55 -0.90 0.96
CA ASP A 19 16.87 0.21 0.29
C ASP A 19 15.77 -0.26 -0.69
N GLU A 20 15.26 -1.48 -0.51
CA GLU A 20 14.18 -2.04 -1.31
C GLU A 20 12.85 -1.95 -0.56
N ASP A 21 11.81 -1.51 -1.25
CA ASP A 21 10.45 -1.55 -0.72
C ASP A 21 9.98 -2.99 -0.53
N TYR A 22 9.46 -3.29 0.66
CA TYR A 22 8.97 -4.64 0.98
C TYR A 22 7.46 -4.67 1.26
N CYS A 23 6.86 -3.55 1.67
CA CYS A 23 5.42 -3.46 1.88
C CYS A 23 4.89 -2.04 1.65
N ILE A 24 3.57 -1.94 1.52
CA ILE A 24 2.82 -0.69 1.50
C ILE A 24 2.03 -0.63 2.81
N ASN A 25 2.23 0.41 3.59
CA ASN A 25 1.38 0.71 4.73
C ASN A 25 0.18 1.53 4.27
N ILE A 26 -1.02 1.04 4.55
CA ILE A 26 -2.29 1.72 4.28
C ILE A 26 -2.97 2.07 5.60
N GLU A 27 -3.53 3.27 5.68
CA GLU A 27 -4.42 3.69 6.75
C GLU A 27 -5.83 3.93 6.18
N ASP A 28 -6.81 3.22 6.71
CA ASP A 28 -8.24 3.35 6.37
C ASP A 28 -9.10 3.60 7.62
N ASP A 29 -10.43 3.48 7.53
CA ASP A 29 -11.31 3.59 8.69
C ASP A 29 -11.21 2.41 9.68
N ASN A 30 -10.71 1.27 9.23
CA ASN A 30 -10.50 0.07 10.04
C ASN A 30 -9.11 0.05 10.71
N GLY A 31 -8.21 0.96 10.32
CA GLY A 31 -6.91 1.17 10.96
C GLY A 31 -5.75 1.06 9.98
N LYS A 32 -4.59 0.63 10.50
CA LYS A 32 -3.36 0.49 9.73
C LYS A 32 -3.16 -0.95 9.28
N HIS A 33 -2.84 -1.13 8.00
CA HIS A 33 -2.59 -2.43 7.38
C HIS A 33 -1.24 -2.38 6.67
N SER A 34 -0.45 -3.44 6.80
CA SER A 34 0.79 -3.61 6.06
C SER A 34 0.57 -4.65 4.97
N VAL A 35 0.68 -4.23 3.72
CA VAL A 35 0.45 -5.07 2.55
C VAL A 35 1.79 -5.39 1.89
N PRO A 36 2.26 -6.66 1.93
CA PRO A 36 3.47 -7.05 1.24
C PRO A 36 3.41 -6.77 -0.26
N ILE A 37 4.53 -6.37 -0.85
CA ILE A 37 4.66 -6.17 -2.31
C ILE A 37 4.75 -7.55 -2.98
N ASP A 38 3.58 -8.14 -3.24
CA ASP A 38 3.44 -9.48 -3.82
C ASP A 38 2.28 -9.51 -4.80
N THR A 39 2.56 -9.80 -6.07
CA THR A 39 1.54 -9.92 -7.13
C THR A 39 0.53 -11.04 -6.93
N THR A 40 0.80 -11.98 -6.01
CA THR A 40 -0.16 -13.03 -5.62
C THR A 40 -1.07 -12.61 -4.47
N ASN A 41 -0.78 -11.47 -3.82
CA ASN A 41 -1.63 -10.89 -2.79
C ASN A 41 -2.74 -10.06 -3.43
N THR A 42 -3.99 -10.48 -3.20
CA THR A 42 -5.17 -9.78 -3.73
C THR A 42 -5.23 -8.33 -3.27
N ASP A 43 -4.90 -8.03 -2.02
CA ASP A 43 -4.94 -6.66 -1.50
C ASP A 43 -3.93 -5.78 -2.25
N TYR A 44 -2.72 -6.28 -2.50
CA TYR A 44 -1.71 -5.58 -3.28
C TYR A 44 -2.18 -5.30 -4.72
N VAL A 45 -2.78 -6.30 -5.36
CA VAL A 45 -3.30 -6.16 -6.74
C VAL A 45 -4.43 -5.13 -6.81
N GLU A 46 -5.34 -5.09 -5.83
CA GLU A 46 -6.39 -4.06 -5.78
C GLU A 46 -5.82 -2.66 -5.53
N ILE A 47 -4.84 -2.51 -4.63
CA ILE A 47 -4.14 -1.23 -4.41
C ILE A 47 -3.52 -0.72 -5.71
N MET A 48 -2.82 -1.59 -6.44
CA MET A 48 -2.18 -1.22 -7.70
C MET A 48 -3.20 -0.81 -8.78
N LYS A 49 -4.42 -1.38 -8.79
CA LYS A 49 -5.48 -0.93 -9.70
C LYS A 49 -5.97 0.48 -9.40
N LEU A 50 -6.09 0.84 -8.11
CA LEU A 50 -6.45 2.20 -7.69
C LEU A 50 -5.35 3.22 -8.02
N VAL A 51 -4.09 2.78 -7.97
CA VAL A 51 -2.95 3.60 -8.42
C VAL A 51 -2.98 3.81 -9.93
N ASP A 52 -3.24 2.74 -10.70
CA ASP A 52 -3.33 2.81 -12.17
C ASP A 52 -4.53 3.65 -12.65
N SER A 53 -5.65 3.63 -11.92
CA SER A 53 -6.80 4.52 -12.18
C SER A 53 -6.55 5.97 -11.78
N GLY A 54 -5.54 6.23 -10.93
CA GLY A 54 -5.25 7.54 -10.36
C GLY A 54 -6.11 7.92 -9.15
N ASP A 55 -6.87 6.96 -8.59
CA ASP A 55 -7.69 7.16 -7.39
C ASP A 55 -6.86 7.12 -6.10
N LEU A 56 -5.67 6.49 -6.14
CA LEU A 56 -4.74 6.40 -5.02
C LEU A 56 -3.33 6.81 -5.43
N THR A 57 -2.67 7.59 -4.57
CA THR A 57 -1.23 7.88 -4.67
C THR A 57 -0.54 7.22 -3.48
N ILE A 58 0.55 6.49 -3.73
CA ILE A 58 1.40 5.92 -2.69
C ILE A 58 2.60 6.84 -2.52
N GLU A 59 2.84 7.28 -1.29
CA GLU A 59 4.05 8.04 -0.95
C GLU A 59 5.29 7.12 -0.98
N GLU A 60 6.41 7.64 -1.44
CA GLU A 60 7.71 6.94 -1.41
C GLU A 60 8.15 6.68 0.05
N SER A 61 8.98 5.66 0.24
CA SER A 61 9.68 5.46 1.52
C SER A 61 10.66 6.60 1.80
N ASP A 62 10.82 6.99 3.07
CA ASP A 62 11.85 7.97 3.49
C ASP A 62 13.24 7.34 3.62
#